data_AF-A0A969XJ68-F1
#
_entry.id   AF-A0A969XJ68-F1
#
_cell.length_a   1.000
_cell.length_b   1.000
_cell.length_c   1.000
_cell.angle_alpha   90.00
_cell.angle_beta   90.00
_cell.angle_gamma   90.00
#
_symmetry.space_group_name_H-M   'P 1'
#
loop_
_entity.id
_entity.type
_entity.pdbx_description
1 polymer ?
#
loop_
_entity_poly.entity_id
_entity_poly.type
_entity_poly.pdbx_seq_one_letter_code
_entity_poly.pdbx_strand_id
1 'polypeptide(L)'
;MALSVFRLTGGGLTTLDLLGGSLVRLIEYVPTSPQQSGLETSYAAHGADGGELTGVTRQNVAEQCRLLILSTTPSTTVQAIERFFRRAEEYQTLRAGAPVYIEAQTAADTETWRSELLTGRVELAPNALEEGMAAGAVEVAVAWSRRFYWEGYYREASLWNSSVASPAQGGLTIWNHDDADAGHDDWVQIADPAIPGVLPTPADISLTRTDALSPQMGAVYYIGQGTWGDVANAPHLLEGEVAAWPIGGDVADASCSGGKARTTTWGTAPNEARLMSWTLGAGDLAALGGRPYRLLLRVRSDVGYGVRRLRAAVYPPSATWLALSETTPITVPNIVGPFFCEVGTLRLAPQALTSPAPLTLSLYGSRETAGDLAIDFLALMPADGWRVLASYSEGVGLEPGEMLYDQPSTGHLYAHMPGVGDLGYFTAWGAPIMLWPGRTQRLYFQVENNVDSHQIAMTHTVRVWFAPRRLTI
;
A
#
# COMPACT_ATOMS: atom_id res chain seq x y z
N MET A 1 -17.23 8.36 31.35
CA MET A 1 -17.02 7.17 30.50
C MET A 1 -16.30 6.14 31.36
N ALA A 2 -16.84 4.93 31.54
CA ALA A 2 -16.17 3.92 32.35
C ALA A 2 -15.15 3.17 31.48
N LEU A 3 -13.87 3.22 31.86
CA LEU A 3 -12.83 2.39 31.25
C LEU A 3 -12.83 1.02 31.92
N SER A 4 -12.65 -0.04 31.13
CA SER A 4 -12.43 -1.41 31.59
C SER A 4 -10.96 -1.83 31.51
N VAL A 5 -10.17 -1.16 30.66
CA VAL A 5 -8.72 -1.29 30.57
C VAL A 5 -8.12 0.11 30.50
N PHE A 6 -7.07 0.37 31.28
CA PHE A 6 -6.22 1.54 31.13
C PHE A 6 -4.81 1.24 31.66
N ARG A 7 -3.83 1.06 30.76
CA ARG A 7 -2.50 0.52 31.16
C ARG A 7 -1.37 0.92 30.22
N LEU A 8 -0.13 0.90 30.71
CA LEU A 8 1.09 1.04 29.91
C LEU A 8 1.68 -0.33 29.56
N THR A 9 2.08 -0.52 28.31
CA THR A 9 2.69 -1.76 27.79
C THR A 9 3.86 -1.49 26.86
N GLY A 10 4.64 -2.53 26.54
CA GLY A 10 5.73 -2.45 25.56
C GLY A 10 7.09 -2.07 26.16
N GLY A 11 8.04 -1.70 25.30
CA GLY A 11 9.42 -1.33 25.71
C GLY A 11 10.21 -2.43 26.42
N GLY A 12 9.77 -3.69 26.36
CA GLY A 12 10.33 -4.80 27.14
C GLY A 12 10.06 -4.72 28.65
N LEU A 13 9.10 -3.91 29.07
CA LEU A 13 8.72 -3.71 30.47
C LEU A 13 7.49 -4.53 30.86
N THR A 14 7.35 -4.82 32.15
CA THR A 14 6.12 -5.42 32.69
C THR A 14 4.96 -4.44 32.59
N THR A 15 3.83 -4.90 32.06
CA THR A 15 2.58 -4.13 31.97
C THR A 15 2.22 -3.47 33.28
N LEU A 16 1.91 -2.18 33.24
CA LEU A 16 1.49 -1.40 34.40
C LEU A 16 0.03 -0.98 34.24
N ASP A 17 -0.84 -1.57 35.06
CA ASP A 17 -2.25 -1.18 35.14
C ASP A 17 -2.41 0.15 35.87
N LEU A 18 -3.10 1.09 35.23
CA LEU A 18 -3.36 2.43 35.73
C LEU A 18 -4.81 2.61 36.18
N LEU A 19 -5.72 1.67 35.87
CA LEU A 19 -7.15 1.83 36.11
C LEU A 19 -7.51 1.63 37.59
N GLY A 20 -7.11 0.49 38.17
CA GLY A 20 -7.48 0.14 39.54
C GLY A 20 -6.84 -1.16 40.00
N GLY A 21 -5.60 -1.06 40.46
CA GLY A 21 -4.85 -2.14 41.11
C GLY A 21 -4.63 -1.90 42.61
N SER A 22 -3.82 -2.75 43.24
CA SER A 22 -3.42 -2.56 44.65
C SER A 22 -2.53 -1.33 44.86
N LEU A 23 -1.78 -0.92 43.82
CA LEU A 23 -0.76 0.13 43.91
C LEU A 23 -1.14 1.46 43.24
N VAL A 24 -2.07 1.45 42.28
CA VAL A 24 -2.45 2.63 41.50
C VAL A 24 -3.96 2.65 41.30
N ARG A 25 -4.57 3.83 41.44
CA ARG A 25 -5.96 4.09 41.09
C ARG A 25 -6.07 5.30 40.18
N LEU A 26 -6.81 5.16 39.08
CA LEU A 26 -7.17 6.28 38.22
C LEU A 26 -8.16 7.19 38.94
N ILE A 27 -7.81 8.47 39.08
CA ILE A 27 -8.71 9.50 39.60
C ILE A 27 -9.49 10.10 38.42
N GLU A 28 -8.77 10.49 37.38
CA GLU A 28 -9.32 11.24 36.26
C GLU A 28 -8.52 11.01 34.99
N TYR A 29 -9.22 10.83 33.87
CA TYR A 29 -8.66 10.88 32.53
C TYR A 29 -9.74 11.29 31.53
N VAL A 30 -9.39 12.21 30.64
CA VAL A 30 -10.25 12.68 29.56
C VAL A 30 -9.48 12.50 28.24
N PRO A 31 -9.89 11.55 27.39
CA PRO A 31 -9.23 11.35 26.10
C PRO A 31 -9.46 12.55 25.19
N THR A 32 -8.45 12.89 24.40
CA THR A 32 -8.50 14.04 23.50
C THR A 32 -8.34 13.60 22.04
N SER A 33 -9.15 14.19 21.15
CA SER A 33 -8.98 13.98 19.71
C SER A 33 -7.84 14.85 19.17
N PRO A 34 -7.10 14.40 18.15
CA PRO A 34 -6.01 15.19 17.59
C PRO A 34 -6.53 16.49 16.99
N GLN A 35 -5.77 17.57 17.19
CA GLN A 35 -6.01 18.81 16.47
C GLN A 35 -5.76 18.60 14.99
N GLN A 36 -6.61 19.22 14.17
CA GLN A 36 -6.49 19.24 12.72
C GLN A 36 -5.93 20.59 12.31
N SER A 37 -4.86 20.58 11.53
CA SER A 37 -4.39 21.77 10.82
C SER A 37 -4.74 21.60 9.35
N GLY A 38 -5.54 22.53 8.83
CA GLY A 38 -5.68 22.69 7.40
C GLY A 38 -4.37 23.22 6.84
N LEU A 39 -3.77 22.47 5.92
CA LEU A 39 -2.77 23.03 5.01
C LEU A 39 -3.55 23.49 3.78
N GLU A 40 -3.80 24.78 3.69
CA GLU A 40 -4.23 25.40 2.44
C GLU A 40 -3.04 25.36 1.49
N THR A 41 -3.08 24.40 0.57
CA THR A 41 -2.15 24.41 -0.55
C THR A 41 -2.85 25.06 -1.72
N SER A 42 -2.37 26.23 -2.14
CA SER A 42 -2.75 26.86 -3.40
C SER A 42 -2.11 26.08 -4.56
N TYR A 43 -2.46 24.81 -4.71
CA TYR A 43 -2.18 24.08 -5.93
C TYR A 43 -3.30 24.43 -6.90
N ALA A 44 -3.02 25.34 -7.83
CA ALA A 44 -3.84 25.55 -9.02
C ALA A 44 -3.83 24.32 -9.97
N ALA A 45 -3.74 23.10 -9.45
CA ALA A 45 -3.57 21.87 -10.21
C ALA A 45 -4.78 21.54 -11.10
N HIS A 46 -5.93 22.19 -10.87
CA HIS A 46 -7.17 21.89 -11.59
C HIS A 46 -7.88 23.11 -12.18
N GLY A 47 -7.29 24.32 -12.10
CA GLY A 47 -7.90 25.53 -12.67
C GLY A 47 -9.33 25.82 -12.18
N ALA A 48 -9.73 25.21 -11.07
CA ALA A 48 -11.05 25.36 -10.47
C ALA A 48 -11.06 26.61 -9.58
N ASP A 49 -12.15 27.37 -9.67
CA ASP A 49 -12.44 28.45 -8.73
C ASP A 49 -12.55 27.89 -7.30
N GLY A 50 -11.89 28.51 -6.32
CA GLY A 50 -11.72 27.95 -4.97
C GLY A 50 -10.71 26.78 -4.85
N GLY A 51 -9.70 26.71 -5.73
CA GLY A 51 -8.70 25.64 -5.82
C GLY A 51 -7.72 25.48 -4.64
N GLU A 52 -8.03 26.04 -3.46
CA GLU A 52 -7.31 25.76 -2.22
C GLU A 52 -7.62 24.33 -1.80
N LEU A 53 -6.68 23.41 -2.06
CA LEU A 53 -6.79 22.06 -1.56
C LEU A 53 -6.37 22.08 -0.09
N THR A 54 -7.34 21.86 0.80
CA THR A 54 -7.06 21.68 2.23
C THR A 54 -6.55 20.27 2.47
N GLY A 55 -5.24 20.10 2.64
CA GLY A 55 -4.69 18.89 3.24
C GLY A 55 -4.97 18.89 4.73
N VAL A 56 -5.61 17.84 5.26
CA VAL A 56 -5.79 17.71 6.72
C VAL A 56 -4.60 16.99 7.30
N THR A 57 -3.76 17.73 8.03
CA THR A 57 -2.74 17.11 8.88
C THR A 57 -3.25 16.99 10.30
N ARG A 58 -2.91 15.87 10.96
CA ARG A 58 -3.29 15.61 12.35
C ARG A 58 -2.03 15.64 13.21
N GLN A 59 -2.09 16.42 14.28
CA GLN A 59 -1.00 16.49 15.24
C GLN A 59 -1.09 15.34 16.23
N ASN A 60 0.08 14.89 16.71
CA ASN A 60 0.16 13.99 17.86
C ASN A 60 -0.55 14.60 19.07
N VAL A 61 -1.13 13.75 19.91
CA VAL A 61 -1.99 14.22 21.02
C VAL A 61 -1.20 14.28 22.30
N ALA A 62 -1.24 15.43 22.97
CA ALA A 62 -0.79 15.58 24.35
C ALA A 62 -1.99 15.34 25.28
N GLU A 63 -1.84 14.42 26.23
CA GLU A 63 -2.87 14.05 27.19
C GLU A 63 -2.29 13.94 28.60
N GLN A 64 -3.18 13.94 29.59
CA GLN A 64 -2.81 13.72 30.98
C GLN A 64 -3.88 12.94 31.72
N CYS A 65 -3.46 12.19 32.73
CA CYS A 65 -4.34 11.62 33.76
C CYS A 65 -3.86 11.97 35.15
N ARG A 66 -4.75 11.84 36.14
CA ARG A 66 -4.43 11.92 37.57
C ARG A 66 -4.53 10.53 38.17
N LEU A 67 -3.50 10.14 38.89
CA LEU A 67 -3.40 8.85 39.57
C LEU A 67 -3.20 9.04 41.06
N LEU A 68 -3.81 8.17 41.85
CA LEU A 68 -3.47 7.96 43.26
C LEU A 68 -2.58 6.71 43.36
N ILE A 69 -1.33 6.89 43.77
CA ILE A 69 -0.40 5.81 44.07
C ILE A 69 -0.57 5.41 45.53
N LEU A 70 -0.96 4.16 45.78
CA LEU A 70 -1.20 3.57 47.09
C LEU A 70 -0.13 2.50 47.35
N SER A 71 1.04 2.90 47.85
CA SER A 71 2.19 2.01 48.01
C SER A 71 3.02 2.40 49.23
N THR A 72 3.63 1.43 49.89
CA THR A 72 4.66 1.70 50.92
C THR A 72 5.95 2.27 50.33
N THR A 73 6.11 2.23 49.01
CA THR A 73 7.25 2.81 48.27
C THR A 73 6.79 3.54 47.00
N PRO A 74 6.03 4.66 47.11
CA PRO A 74 5.44 5.34 45.93
C PRO A 74 6.47 5.75 44.88
N SER A 75 7.70 6.06 45.29
CA SER A 75 8.82 6.39 44.41
C SER A 75 9.16 5.26 43.42
N THR A 76 9.01 4.00 43.79
CA THR A 76 9.28 2.86 42.89
C THR A 76 8.23 2.75 41.78
N THR A 77 6.98 3.06 42.09
CA THR A 77 5.88 3.13 41.11
C THR A 77 6.08 4.31 40.16
N VAL A 78 6.46 5.48 40.67
CA VAL A 78 6.80 6.65 39.84
C VAL A 78 7.96 6.30 38.89
N GLN A 79 9.04 5.72 39.39
CA GLN A 79 10.17 5.28 38.57
C GLN A 79 9.80 4.18 37.56
N ALA A 80 8.77 3.37 37.82
CA ALA A 80 8.26 2.41 36.85
C ALA A 80 7.56 3.11 35.68
N ILE A 81 6.74 4.13 35.96
CA ILE A 81 6.09 4.96 34.93
C ILE A 81 7.14 5.72 34.11
N GLU A 82 8.10 6.37 34.77
CA GLU A 82 9.16 7.12 34.08
C GLU A 82 10.03 6.24 33.17
N ARG A 83 10.25 4.97 33.55
CA ARG A 83 10.95 4.01 32.68
C ARG A 83 10.21 3.75 31.37
N PHE A 84 8.86 3.70 31.37
CA PHE A 84 8.10 3.60 30.12
C PHE A 84 8.34 4.81 29.21
N PHE A 85 8.32 6.03 29.75
CA PHE A 85 8.57 7.24 28.96
C PHE A 85 9.99 7.29 28.42
N ARG A 86 10.99 6.91 29.22
CA ARG A 86 12.37 6.81 28.75
C ARG A 86 12.51 5.80 27.59
N ARG A 87 11.84 4.64 27.67
CA ARG A 87 11.83 3.66 26.57
C ARG A 87 11.13 4.19 25.32
N ALA A 88 10.04 4.94 25.49
CA ALA A 88 9.36 5.59 24.37
C ALA A 88 10.31 6.58 23.64
N GLU A 89 11.03 7.40 24.39
CA GLU A 89 12.00 8.37 23.85
C GLU A 89 13.20 7.69 23.16
N GLU A 90 13.75 6.65 23.79
CA GLU A 90 14.82 5.83 23.19
C GLU A 90 14.36 5.21 21.86
N TYR A 91 13.13 4.70 21.79
CA TYR A 91 12.58 4.16 20.56
C TYR A 91 12.36 5.24 19.49
N GLN A 92 11.83 6.43 19.84
CA GLN A 92 11.65 7.51 18.87
C GLN A 92 12.98 8.03 18.33
N THR A 93 14.00 8.13 19.18
CA THR A 93 15.29 8.75 18.83
C THR A 93 16.22 7.79 18.13
N LEU A 94 16.30 6.55 18.61
CA LEU A 94 17.31 5.57 18.18
C LEU A 94 16.72 4.41 17.36
N ARG A 95 15.38 4.27 17.32
CA ARG A 95 14.71 3.06 16.80
C ARG A 95 15.22 1.77 17.45
N ALA A 96 15.70 1.88 18.69
CA ALA A 96 16.22 0.75 19.46
C ALA A 96 15.13 0.20 20.40
N GLY A 97 15.03 -1.12 20.47
CA GLY A 97 14.05 -1.80 21.31
C GLY A 97 12.64 -1.82 20.70
N ALA A 98 11.63 -1.94 21.56
CA ALA A 98 10.22 -2.03 21.14
C ALA A 98 9.46 -0.75 21.51
N PRO A 99 8.43 -0.37 20.73
CA PRO A 99 7.56 0.75 21.07
C PRO A 99 6.84 0.53 22.40
N VAL A 100 6.49 1.64 23.05
CA VAL A 100 5.66 1.69 24.26
C VAL A 100 4.27 2.18 23.88
N TYR A 101 3.25 1.63 24.52
CA TYR A 101 1.85 1.99 24.24
C TYR A 101 1.11 2.38 25.52
N ILE A 102 0.18 3.32 25.36
CA ILE A 102 -0.97 3.45 26.24
C ILE A 102 -2.10 2.61 25.66
N GLU A 103 -2.70 1.75 26.48
CA GLU A 103 -3.82 0.90 26.12
C GLU A 103 -5.07 1.32 26.88
N ALA A 104 -6.20 1.37 26.18
CA ALA A 104 -7.48 1.72 26.74
C ALA A 104 -8.61 0.89 26.11
N GLN A 105 -9.59 0.53 26.94
CA GLN A 105 -10.84 -0.07 26.49
C GLN A 105 -11.97 0.59 27.26
N THR A 106 -12.98 1.13 26.56
CA THR A 106 -14.20 1.61 27.19
C THR A 106 -15.13 0.44 27.49
N ALA A 107 -16.10 0.62 28.39
CA ALA A 107 -17.12 -0.39 28.65
C ALA A 107 -17.99 -0.77 27.42
N ALA A 108 -18.01 0.07 26.38
CA ALA A 108 -18.71 -0.19 25.12
C ALA A 108 -17.85 -0.89 24.06
N ASP A 109 -16.52 -0.86 24.22
CA ASP A 109 -15.60 -1.47 23.27
C ASP A 109 -15.54 -2.98 23.45
N THR A 110 -15.50 -3.71 22.34
CA THR A 110 -15.28 -5.16 22.31
C THR A 110 -13.80 -5.54 22.24
N GLU A 111 -12.92 -4.59 21.93
CA GLU A 111 -11.47 -4.77 21.85
C GLU A 111 -10.70 -3.66 22.57
N THR A 112 -9.48 -3.99 23.01
CA THR A 112 -8.56 -3.00 23.56
C THR A 112 -7.90 -2.22 22.43
N TRP A 113 -7.88 -0.90 22.57
CA TRP A 113 -7.21 0.02 21.65
C TRP A 113 -5.91 0.50 22.26
N ARG A 114 -4.90 0.73 21.42
CA ARG A 114 -3.59 1.20 21.85
C ARG A 114 -3.12 2.40 21.04
N SER A 115 -2.32 3.26 21.64
CA SER A 115 -1.60 4.28 20.90
C SER A 115 -0.15 4.30 21.33
N GLU A 116 0.76 4.35 20.36
CA GLU A 116 2.20 4.45 20.62
C GLU A 116 2.48 5.77 21.35
N LEU A 117 3.22 5.67 22.46
CA LEU A 117 3.73 6.79 23.22
C LEU A 117 5.04 7.28 22.61
N LEU A 118 5.22 8.60 22.60
CA LEU A 118 6.40 9.27 22.06
C LEU A 118 7.32 9.79 23.16
N THR A 119 6.72 10.33 24.22
CA THR A 119 7.38 10.86 25.42
C THR A 119 6.33 11.04 26.51
N GLY A 120 6.76 11.28 27.74
CA GLY A 120 5.89 11.66 28.86
C GLY A 120 6.67 12.03 30.09
N ARG A 121 5.95 12.42 31.14
CA ARG A 121 6.51 12.80 32.43
C ARG A 121 5.52 12.56 33.55
N VAL A 122 6.04 12.50 34.77
CA VAL A 122 5.25 12.44 36.01
C VAL A 122 5.49 13.73 36.78
N GLU A 123 4.41 14.37 37.22
CA GLU A 123 4.43 15.55 38.07
C GLU A 123 3.77 15.19 39.41
N LEU A 124 4.46 15.47 40.51
CA LEU A 124 3.91 15.27 41.85
C LEU A 124 2.92 16.38 42.19
N ALA A 125 1.84 16.05 42.89
CA ALA A 125 0.95 17.07 43.43
C ALA A 125 1.68 17.99 44.44
N PRO A 126 1.22 19.24 44.62
CA PRO A 126 1.69 20.09 45.72
C PRO A 126 1.59 19.33 47.07
N ASN A 127 2.64 19.41 47.90
CA ASN A 127 2.78 18.73 49.20
C ASN A 127 2.91 17.19 49.16
N ALA A 128 3.05 16.57 47.98
CA ALA A 128 3.25 15.12 47.84
C ALA A 128 4.42 14.56 48.66
N LEU A 129 5.48 15.36 48.84
CA LEU A 129 6.67 15.01 49.61
C LEU A 129 6.45 15.04 51.14
N GLU A 130 5.64 15.99 51.62
CA GLU A 130 5.47 16.24 53.07
C GLU A 130 4.40 15.33 53.68
N GLU A 131 3.32 15.05 52.95
CA GLU A 131 2.16 14.30 53.49
C GLU A 131 1.97 12.94 52.80
N GLY A 132 2.19 12.85 51.49
CA GLY A 132 1.81 11.67 50.71
C GLY A 132 2.85 10.56 50.66
N MET A 133 4.13 10.89 50.46
CA MET A 133 5.20 9.90 50.33
C MET A 133 5.47 9.15 51.63
N ALA A 134 5.34 9.83 52.77
CA ALA A 134 5.48 9.23 54.09
C ALA A 134 4.23 8.41 54.51
N ALA A 135 3.04 8.81 54.08
CA ALA A 135 1.77 8.12 54.37
C ALA A 135 1.46 6.96 53.41
N GLY A 136 2.26 6.78 52.35
CA GLY A 136 2.08 5.72 51.35
C GLY A 136 0.93 5.97 50.37
N ALA A 137 0.47 7.21 50.26
CA ALA A 137 -0.61 7.63 49.36
C ALA A 137 -0.22 8.96 48.68
N VAL A 138 0.13 8.90 47.39
CA VAL A 138 0.64 10.06 46.64
C VAL A 138 -0.21 10.29 45.41
N GLU A 139 -0.72 11.51 45.27
CA GLU A 139 -1.35 11.92 44.02
C GLU A 139 -0.28 12.42 43.03
N VAL A 140 -0.39 11.95 41.78
CA VAL A 140 0.49 12.36 40.68
C VAL A 140 -0.33 12.69 39.43
N ALA A 141 0.12 13.69 38.68
CA ALA A 141 -0.29 13.92 37.31
C ALA A 141 0.69 13.22 36.37
N VAL A 142 0.18 12.44 35.43
CA VAL A 142 0.97 11.76 34.41
C VAL A 142 0.58 12.33 33.08
N ALA A 143 1.53 12.94 32.36
CA ALA A 143 1.31 13.57 31.07
C ALA A 143 2.14 12.88 29.99
N TRP A 144 1.58 12.68 28.80
CA TRP A 144 2.27 12.04 27.68
C TRP A 144 1.91 12.67 26.34
N SER A 145 2.76 12.42 25.35
CA SER A 145 2.45 12.61 23.94
C SER A 145 2.33 11.26 23.26
N ARG A 146 1.27 11.07 22.47
CA ARG A 146 1.02 9.84 21.71
C ARG A 146 0.77 10.11 20.23
N ARG A 147 0.82 9.08 19.40
CA ARG A 147 0.36 9.17 18.00
C ARG A 147 -1.06 9.72 17.93
N PHE A 148 -1.39 10.38 16.82
CA PHE A 148 -2.69 11.03 16.62
C PHE A 148 -3.88 10.05 16.52
N TYR A 149 -3.63 8.75 16.51
CA TYR A 149 -4.61 7.69 16.34
C TYR A 149 -4.48 6.62 17.40
N TRP A 150 -5.56 5.89 17.62
CA TRP A 150 -5.61 4.64 18.34
C TRP A 150 -5.70 3.48 17.35
N GLU A 151 -5.03 2.37 17.63
CA GLU A 151 -5.02 1.14 16.85
C GLU A 151 -5.70 0.00 17.62
N GLY A 152 -6.52 -0.79 16.93
CA GLY A 152 -7.08 -2.03 17.48
C GLY A 152 -6.13 -3.22 17.30
N TYR A 153 -6.67 -4.43 17.39
CA TYR A 153 -5.85 -5.63 17.20
C TYR A 153 -5.33 -5.76 15.77
N TYR A 154 -4.07 -6.18 15.66
CA TYR A 154 -3.45 -6.55 14.39
C TYR A 154 -4.09 -7.85 13.88
N ARG A 155 -4.62 -7.83 12.67
CA ARG A 155 -5.38 -8.93 12.07
C ARG A 155 -5.20 -9.02 10.57
N GLU A 156 -5.49 -10.20 10.03
CA GLU A 156 -5.50 -10.45 8.59
C GLU A 156 -6.80 -9.90 7.97
N ALA A 157 -6.68 -9.25 6.82
CA ALA A 157 -7.82 -8.87 6.00
C ALA A 157 -8.41 -10.10 5.32
N SER A 158 -9.74 -10.18 5.26
CA SER A 158 -10.40 -11.13 4.38
C SER A 158 -10.24 -10.66 2.93
N LEU A 159 -9.60 -11.49 2.13
CA LEU A 159 -9.31 -11.25 0.72
C LEU A 159 -10.28 -12.02 -0.17
N TRP A 160 -10.52 -11.54 -1.38
CA TRP A 160 -11.30 -12.23 -2.39
C TRP A 160 -10.64 -12.10 -3.77
N ASN A 161 -10.64 -13.18 -4.53
CA ASN A 161 -10.42 -13.20 -5.98
C ASN A 161 -11.28 -14.33 -6.57
N SER A 162 -11.20 -14.57 -7.88
CA SER A 162 -12.06 -15.56 -8.54
C SER A 162 -11.73 -17.02 -8.17
N SER A 163 -10.60 -17.27 -7.48
CA SER A 163 -10.24 -18.60 -6.96
C SER A 163 -11.09 -19.09 -5.78
N VAL A 164 -11.84 -18.18 -5.12
CA VAL A 164 -12.67 -18.50 -3.95
C VAL A 164 -14.09 -17.95 -4.06
N ALA A 165 -15.05 -18.69 -3.49
CA ALA A 165 -16.48 -18.34 -3.58
C ALA A 165 -16.88 -17.13 -2.71
N SER A 166 -16.11 -16.83 -1.66
CA SER A 166 -16.39 -15.73 -0.73
C SER A 166 -15.09 -15.21 -0.09
N PRO A 167 -15.04 -13.94 0.37
CA PRO A 167 -13.86 -13.40 1.03
C PRO A 167 -13.40 -14.25 2.21
N ALA A 168 -12.09 -14.52 2.30
CA ALA A 168 -11.49 -15.42 3.29
C ALA A 168 -10.12 -14.92 3.79
N GLN A 169 -9.72 -15.36 4.99
CA GLN A 169 -8.37 -15.20 5.53
C GLN A 169 -7.52 -16.44 5.23
N GLY A 170 -6.21 -16.38 5.50
CA GLY A 170 -5.27 -17.49 5.24
C GLY A 170 -4.45 -17.35 3.96
N GLY A 171 -4.65 -16.25 3.23
CA GLY A 171 -3.99 -15.94 1.97
C GLY A 171 -4.70 -16.48 0.74
N LEU A 172 -4.49 -15.80 -0.38
CA LEU A 172 -5.01 -16.20 -1.70
C LEU A 172 -3.88 -16.27 -2.72
N THR A 173 -3.95 -17.24 -3.61
CA THR A 173 -3.01 -17.33 -4.74
C THR A 173 -3.36 -16.27 -5.76
N ILE A 174 -2.34 -15.53 -6.18
CA ILE A 174 -2.34 -14.70 -7.38
C ILE A 174 -1.44 -15.33 -8.43
N TRP A 175 -1.80 -15.10 -9.68
CA TRP A 175 -0.97 -15.39 -10.83
C TRP A 175 -0.29 -14.12 -11.30
N ASN A 176 0.81 -14.28 -12.02
CA ASN A 176 1.45 -13.15 -12.66
C ASN A 176 0.77 -12.80 -14.00
N HIS A 177 -0.55 -13.01 -14.11
CA HIS A 177 -1.42 -12.66 -15.23
C HIS A 177 -2.88 -12.73 -14.76
N ASP A 178 -3.80 -12.14 -15.53
CA ASP A 178 -5.25 -12.27 -15.35
C ASP A 178 -5.86 -12.70 -16.69
N ASP A 179 -6.59 -13.81 -16.71
CA ASP A 179 -7.23 -14.31 -17.93
C ASP A 179 -8.63 -14.90 -17.65
N ALA A 180 -9.21 -15.59 -18.65
CA ALA A 180 -10.56 -16.13 -18.54
C ALA A 180 -10.66 -17.41 -17.69
N ASP A 181 -9.54 -18.01 -17.29
CA ASP A 181 -9.52 -19.22 -16.48
C ASP A 181 -9.79 -18.88 -15.01
N ALA A 182 -10.62 -19.70 -14.36
CA ALA A 182 -11.05 -19.43 -13.00
C ALA A 182 -9.88 -19.46 -12.00
N GLY A 183 -9.71 -18.38 -11.24
CA GLY A 183 -8.66 -18.22 -10.23
C GLY A 183 -7.30 -17.82 -10.79
N HIS A 184 -7.19 -17.55 -12.09
CA HIS A 184 -6.03 -16.91 -12.69
C HIS A 184 -6.18 -15.40 -12.58
N ASP A 185 -6.04 -14.89 -11.36
CA ASP A 185 -6.15 -13.45 -11.07
C ASP A 185 -4.80 -12.88 -10.63
N ASP A 186 -4.46 -11.69 -11.13
CA ASP A 186 -3.28 -10.93 -10.67
C ASP A 186 -3.58 -10.03 -9.46
N TRP A 187 -4.77 -10.17 -8.87
CA TRP A 187 -5.32 -9.24 -7.90
C TRP A 187 -5.97 -9.92 -6.71
N VAL A 188 -6.09 -9.16 -5.62
CA VAL A 188 -6.98 -9.48 -4.48
C VAL A 188 -7.82 -8.27 -4.11
N GLN A 189 -9.08 -8.51 -3.77
CA GLN A 189 -10.03 -7.51 -3.35
C GLN A 189 -10.30 -7.59 -1.84
N ILE A 190 -10.45 -6.42 -1.24
CA ILE A 190 -10.89 -6.24 0.14
C ILE A 190 -12.24 -5.54 0.07
N ALA A 191 -13.26 -6.15 0.68
CA ALA A 191 -14.62 -5.61 0.69
C ALA A 191 -14.74 -4.39 1.61
N ASP A 192 -15.68 -3.49 1.29
CA ASP A 192 -16.04 -2.30 2.06
C ASP A 192 -16.04 -2.46 3.61
N PRO A 193 -16.80 -3.39 4.20
CA PRO A 193 -16.86 -3.53 5.66
C PRO A 193 -15.64 -4.25 6.25
N ALA A 194 -14.73 -4.79 5.43
CA ALA A 194 -13.63 -5.62 5.91
C ALA A 194 -12.56 -4.83 6.68
N ILE A 195 -12.48 -3.51 6.45
CA ILE A 195 -11.57 -2.61 7.15
C ILE A 195 -12.36 -1.72 8.11
N PRO A 196 -12.44 -2.08 9.40
CA PRO A 196 -13.10 -1.24 10.40
C PRO A 196 -12.22 -0.08 10.87
N GLY A 197 -12.83 0.85 11.60
CA GLY A 197 -12.22 2.11 12.03
C GLY A 197 -12.68 3.27 11.16
N VAL A 198 -12.03 4.42 11.32
CA VAL A 198 -12.38 5.67 10.64
C VAL A 198 -11.18 6.35 9.98
N LEU A 199 -9.99 5.77 10.12
CA LEU A 199 -8.76 6.27 9.51
C LEU A 199 -8.08 5.19 8.67
N PRO A 200 -7.39 5.59 7.58
CA PRO A 200 -6.54 4.69 6.83
C PRO A 200 -5.42 4.09 7.68
N THR A 201 -5.07 2.84 7.39
CA THR A 201 -4.03 2.09 8.09
C THR A 201 -3.08 1.43 7.09
N PRO A 202 -1.75 1.37 7.35
CA PRO A 202 -0.83 0.70 6.44
C PRO A 202 -1.18 -0.79 6.31
N ALA A 203 -1.05 -1.29 5.09
CA ALA A 203 -1.12 -2.71 4.79
C ALA A 203 0.26 -3.34 4.99
N ASP A 204 0.35 -4.36 5.84
CA ASP A 204 1.50 -5.23 5.90
C ASP A 204 1.23 -6.42 4.98
N ILE A 205 2.01 -6.54 3.91
CA ILE A 205 1.79 -7.51 2.83
C ILE A 205 2.86 -8.60 2.92
N SER A 206 2.44 -9.86 2.87
CA SER A 206 3.34 -10.99 2.66
C SER A 206 3.05 -11.68 1.35
N LEU A 207 4.09 -11.92 0.55
CA LEU A 207 4.05 -12.68 -0.69
C LEU A 207 4.87 -13.96 -0.51
N THR A 208 4.23 -15.13 -0.56
CA THR A 208 4.93 -16.42 -0.56
C THR A 208 4.97 -16.94 -1.97
N ARG A 209 6.14 -17.25 -2.52
CA ARG A 209 6.24 -17.84 -3.86
C ARG A 209 5.80 -19.31 -3.83
N THR A 210 4.87 -19.70 -4.70
CA THR A 210 4.21 -21.03 -4.65
C THR A 210 4.40 -21.91 -5.88
N ASP A 211 4.91 -21.36 -6.98
CA ASP A 211 5.19 -22.14 -8.19
C ASP A 211 6.43 -23.04 -8.03
N ALA A 212 6.63 -23.96 -8.98
CA ALA A 212 7.81 -24.83 -9.05
C ALA A 212 8.82 -24.40 -10.13
N LEU A 213 8.82 -23.13 -10.54
CA LEU A 213 9.76 -22.61 -11.53
C LEU A 213 11.14 -22.37 -10.89
N SER A 214 12.16 -22.15 -11.72
CA SER A 214 13.51 -21.83 -11.27
C SER A 214 13.56 -20.58 -10.37
N PRO A 215 14.58 -20.42 -9.52
CA PRO A 215 14.79 -19.21 -8.72
C PRO A 215 14.66 -17.93 -9.54
N GLN A 216 14.00 -16.93 -8.97
CA GLN A 216 13.94 -15.60 -9.56
C GLN A 216 15.28 -14.93 -9.36
N MET A 217 15.75 -14.23 -10.38
CA MET A 217 16.87 -13.33 -10.27
C MET A 217 16.42 -11.96 -10.78
N GLY A 218 16.79 -10.89 -10.07
CA GLY A 218 16.40 -9.52 -10.42
C GLY A 218 14.91 -9.23 -10.27
N ALA A 219 14.25 -9.82 -9.27
CA ALA A 219 12.80 -9.70 -9.10
C ALA A 219 12.36 -8.26 -8.76
N VAL A 220 11.36 -7.76 -9.49
CA VAL A 220 10.67 -6.50 -9.20
C VAL A 220 9.18 -6.74 -9.09
N TYR A 221 8.62 -6.46 -7.92
CA TYR A 221 7.20 -6.57 -7.61
C TYR A 221 6.55 -5.21 -7.67
N TYR A 222 5.57 -5.06 -8.56
CA TYR A 222 4.74 -3.87 -8.70
C TYR A 222 3.40 -4.12 -8.02
N ILE A 223 3.01 -3.23 -7.10
CA ILE A 223 1.74 -3.30 -6.38
C ILE A 223 0.97 -2.01 -6.62
N GLY A 224 -0.14 -2.12 -7.34
CA GLY A 224 -1.09 -1.03 -7.57
C GLY A 224 -2.31 -1.19 -6.68
N GLN A 225 -2.80 -0.11 -6.10
CA GLN A 225 -4.01 -0.12 -5.30
C GLN A 225 -5.07 0.78 -5.94
N GLY A 226 -6.23 0.20 -6.25
CA GLY A 226 -7.46 0.94 -6.52
C GLY A 226 -8.29 1.05 -5.25
N THR A 227 -8.67 2.27 -4.86
CA THR A 227 -9.55 2.52 -3.69
C THR A 227 -10.80 3.29 -4.08
N TRP A 228 -10.74 4.00 -5.20
CA TRP A 228 -11.78 4.90 -5.63
C TRP A 228 -12.27 4.56 -7.03
N GLY A 229 -13.51 4.94 -7.33
CA GLY A 229 -14.20 4.43 -8.52
C GLY A 229 -14.83 3.07 -8.25
N ASP A 230 -15.21 2.37 -9.31
CA ASP A 230 -15.72 1.01 -9.22
C ASP A 230 -14.58 0.03 -9.46
N VAL A 231 -13.74 -0.14 -8.43
CA VAL A 231 -12.55 -1.00 -8.49
C VAL A 231 -12.88 -2.46 -8.78
N ALA A 232 -14.14 -2.88 -8.58
CA ALA A 232 -14.55 -4.25 -8.84
C ALA A 232 -14.69 -4.52 -10.34
N ASN A 233 -15.06 -3.49 -11.12
CA ASN A 233 -15.38 -3.58 -12.54
C ASN A 233 -14.40 -2.77 -13.43
N ALA A 234 -13.44 -2.06 -12.84
CA ALA A 234 -12.45 -1.31 -13.60
C ALA A 234 -11.51 -2.27 -14.37
N PRO A 235 -11.29 -2.06 -15.68
CA PRO A 235 -10.31 -2.87 -16.41
C PRO A 235 -8.91 -2.58 -15.87
N HIS A 236 -8.11 -3.64 -15.73
CA HIS A 236 -6.74 -3.57 -15.23
C HIS A 236 -5.73 -4.22 -16.16
N LEU A 237 -6.17 -5.08 -17.08
CA LEU A 237 -5.36 -5.61 -18.18
C LEU A 237 -6.01 -5.32 -19.53
N LEU A 238 -5.22 -4.86 -20.47
CA LEU A 238 -5.60 -4.65 -21.87
C LEU A 238 -4.77 -5.57 -22.75
N GLU A 239 -5.39 -6.66 -23.18
CA GLU A 239 -4.74 -7.70 -23.97
C GLU A 239 -4.31 -7.20 -25.36
N GLY A 240 -3.12 -7.60 -25.79
CA GLY A 240 -2.51 -7.23 -27.06
C GLY A 240 -3.34 -7.77 -28.22
N GLU A 241 -3.84 -9.00 -28.12
CA GLU A 241 -4.74 -9.64 -29.08
C GLU A 241 -6.16 -9.04 -29.09
N VAL A 242 -6.45 -8.04 -28.27
CA VAL A 242 -7.68 -7.23 -28.37
C VAL A 242 -7.42 -5.88 -29.05
N ALA A 243 -6.15 -5.46 -29.21
CA ALA A 243 -5.78 -4.16 -29.77
C ALA A 243 -6.02 -4.00 -31.29
N ALA A 244 -6.60 -2.89 -31.74
CA ALA A 244 -7.06 -2.74 -33.13
C ALA A 244 -6.00 -2.25 -34.17
N TRP A 245 -4.85 -1.66 -33.79
CA TRP A 245 -3.99 -0.93 -34.76
C TRP A 245 -2.55 -0.65 -34.34
N PRO A 246 -1.57 -0.69 -35.27
CA PRO A 246 -1.50 -1.48 -36.52
C PRO A 246 -1.20 -2.95 -36.24
N ILE A 247 -1.71 -3.82 -37.09
CA ILE A 247 -1.81 -5.26 -36.83
C ILE A 247 -0.82 -6.02 -37.73
N GLY A 248 0.17 -6.68 -37.13
CA GLY A 248 0.98 -7.73 -37.76
C GLY A 248 0.37 -9.14 -37.63
N GLY A 249 -0.65 -9.31 -36.80
CA GLY A 249 -1.37 -10.56 -36.54
C GLY A 249 -1.10 -11.14 -35.15
N ASP A 250 -1.93 -12.10 -34.74
CA ASP A 250 -1.77 -12.82 -33.48
C ASP A 250 -0.77 -13.96 -33.63
N VAL A 251 0.11 -14.12 -32.64
CA VAL A 251 1.09 -15.19 -32.55
C VAL A 251 0.77 -16.01 -31.31
N ALA A 252 0.49 -17.30 -31.51
CA ALA A 252 0.25 -18.22 -30.40
C ALA A 252 1.54 -18.41 -29.58
N ASP A 253 1.45 -18.21 -28.27
CA ASP A 253 2.55 -18.38 -27.35
C ASP A 253 2.02 -18.67 -25.95
N ALA A 254 2.26 -19.89 -25.45
CA ALA A 254 1.78 -20.34 -24.14
C ALA A 254 2.45 -19.62 -22.95
N SER A 255 3.46 -18.77 -23.20
CA SER A 255 4.04 -17.89 -22.19
C SER A 255 3.38 -16.50 -22.15
N CYS A 256 2.39 -16.23 -23.00
CA CYS A 256 1.60 -14.99 -23.06
C CYS A 256 0.27 -15.12 -22.33
N SER A 257 -0.22 -14.01 -21.74
CA SER A 257 -1.57 -13.96 -21.19
C SER A 257 -2.57 -14.33 -22.28
N GLY A 258 -3.58 -15.14 -21.95
CA GLY A 258 -4.53 -15.65 -22.96
C GLY A 258 -3.91 -16.53 -24.06
N GLY A 259 -2.62 -16.90 -23.95
CA GLY A 259 -1.89 -17.78 -24.86
C GLY A 259 -1.48 -17.14 -26.19
N LYS A 260 -1.51 -15.81 -26.32
CA LYS A 260 -1.17 -15.10 -27.56
C LYS A 260 -0.50 -13.76 -27.31
N ALA A 261 0.41 -13.36 -28.19
CA ALA A 261 0.83 -11.97 -28.33
C ALA A 261 0.37 -11.41 -29.67
N ARG A 262 0.23 -10.09 -29.78
CA ARG A 262 -0.04 -9.43 -31.07
C ARG A 262 1.20 -8.71 -31.58
N THR A 263 1.51 -8.93 -32.85
CA THR A 263 2.66 -8.30 -33.52
C THR A 263 2.31 -6.95 -34.10
N THR A 264 3.29 -6.05 -34.12
CA THR A 264 3.22 -4.72 -34.71
C THR A 264 4.63 -4.25 -35.08
N THR A 265 4.75 -3.08 -35.72
CA THR A 265 6.03 -2.57 -36.24
C THR A 265 6.33 -1.17 -35.71
N TRP A 266 7.57 -0.94 -35.34
CA TRP A 266 8.08 0.36 -34.93
C TRP A 266 8.07 1.37 -36.09
N GLY A 267 7.75 2.63 -35.78
CA GLY A 267 8.01 3.75 -36.69
C GLY A 267 9.51 4.03 -36.80
N THR A 268 9.96 4.52 -37.97
CA THR A 268 11.35 4.98 -38.16
C THR A 268 11.48 6.44 -37.71
N ALA A 269 12.39 6.69 -36.77
CA ALA A 269 12.70 8.01 -36.24
C ALA A 269 13.11 8.98 -37.38
N PRO A 270 12.71 10.25 -37.33
CA PRO A 270 12.02 10.93 -36.23
C PRO A 270 10.51 10.68 -36.16
N ASN A 271 9.95 9.88 -37.09
CA ASN A 271 8.52 9.62 -37.14
C ASN A 271 8.13 8.54 -36.13
N GLU A 272 7.10 8.83 -35.35
CA GLU A 272 6.48 7.89 -34.44
C GLU A 272 5.33 7.17 -35.14
N ALA A 273 5.21 5.86 -34.93
CA ALA A 273 4.07 5.09 -35.38
C ALA A 273 3.19 4.72 -34.18
N ARG A 274 1.88 4.72 -34.39
CA ARG A 274 0.97 4.02 -33.49
C ARG A 274 1.32 2.54 -33.55
N LEU A 275 1.36 1.85 -32.41
CA LEU A 275 1.72 0.43 -32.28
C LEU A 275 0.50 -0.43 -31.96
N MET A 276 -0.31 0.01 -30.99
CA MET A 276 -1.53 -0.65 -30.54
C MET A 276 -2.58 0.38 -30.13
N SER A 277 -3.86 -0.01 -30.15
CA SER A 277 -4.95 0.83 -29.64
C SER A 277 -6.08 0.01 -29.08
N TRP A 278 -6.59 0.42 -27.92
CA TRP A 278 -7.70 -0.20 -27.22
C TRP A 278 -8.85 0.79 -27.07
N THR A 279 -10.06 0.31 -27.30
CA THR A 279 -11.27 1.08 -26.99
C THR A 279 -11.56 0.92 -25.51
N LEU A 280 -11.61 2.04 -24.78
CA LEU A 280 -12.13 2.11 -23.42
C LEU A 280 -13.61 2.51 -23.51
N GLY A 281 -14.50 1.58 -23.17
CA GLY A 281 -15.94 1.79 -23.21
C GLY A 281 -16.41 2.81 -22.19
N ALA A 282 -17.66 3.27 -22.33
CA ALA A 282 -18.28 4.17 -21.36
C ALA A 282 -18.35 3.55 -19.95
N GLY A 283 -18.62 2.24 -19.85
CA GLY A 283 -18.62 1.50 -18.59
C GLY A 283 -17.23 1.47 -17.94
N ASP A 284 -16.21 1.11 -18.73
CA ASP A 284 -14.81 1.08 -18.29
C ASP A 284 -14.36 2.43 -17.73
N LEU A 285 -14.62 3.51 -18.46
CA LEU A 285 -14.23 4.86 -18.06
C LEU A 285 -14.98 5.33 -16.80
N ALA A 286 -16.25 4.93 -16.63
CA ALA A 286 -17.00 5.19 -15.41
C ALA A 286 -16.38 4.43 -14.22
N ALA A 287 -15.99 3.17 -14.43
CA ALA A 287 -15.37 2.34 -13.40
C ALA A 287 -13.97 2.85 -13.00
N LEU A 288 -13.14 3.26 -13.97
CA LEU A 288 -11.82 3.88 -13.75
C LEU A 288 -11.90 5.21 -12.99
N GLY A 289 -13.07 5.87 -12.95
CA GLY A 289 -13.37 6.99 -12.05
C GLY A 289 -12.47 8.22 -12.21
N GLY A 290 -11.77 8.33 -13.33
CA GLY A 290 -10.79 9.37 -13.63
C GLY A 290 -9.53 9.40 -12.77
N ARG A 291 -9.16 8.24 -12.23
CA ARG A 291 -7.94 8.07 -11.46
C ARG A 291 -6.69 8.00 -12.36
N PRO A 292 -5.51 8.34 -11.80
CA PRO A 292 -4.25 8.06 -12.47
C PRO A 292 -3.95 6.55 -12.44
N TYR A 293 -3.52 6.03 -13.58
CA TYR A 293 -3.07 4.65 -13.75
C TYR A 293 -1.63 4.65 -14.28
N ARG A 294 -0.77 3.84 -13.66
CA ARG A 294 0.54 3.49 -14.19
C ARG A 294 0.37 2.41 -15.25
N LEU A 295 1.01 2.62 -16.39
CA LEU A 295 0.91 1.74 -17.55
C LEU A 295 2.14 0.85 -17.59
N LEU A 296 1.98 -0.44 -17.29
CA LEU A 296 3.05 -1.44 -17.40
C LEU A 296 2.84 -2.28 -18.66
N LEU A 297 3.76 -2.19 -19.60
CA LEU A 297 3.70 -2.92 -20.85
C LEU A 297 4.55 -4.17 -20.75
N ARG A 298 3.95 -5.32 -21.11
CA ARG A 298 4.69 -6.55 -21.37
C ARG A 298 4.93 -6.70 -22.87
N VAL A 299 6.20 -6.67 -23.25
CA VAL A 299 6.63 -6.97 -24.62
C VAL A 299 7.19 -8.38 -24.64
N ARG A 300 6.61 -9.24 -25.46
CA ARG A 300 6.99 -10.64 -25.57
C ARG A 300 8.25 -10.83 -26.42
N SER A 301 8.38 -10.06 -27.47
CA SER A 301 9.58 -10.08 -28.31
C SER A 301 9.81 -8.73 -28.97
N ASP A 302 11.08 -8.36 -29.10
CA ASP A 302 11.57 -7.26 -29.92
C ASP A 302 12.83 -7.74 -30.63
N VAL A 303 12.89 -7.51 -31.95
CA VAL A 303 13.90 -8.11 -32.85
C VAL A 303 15.09 -7.20 -33.15
N GLY A 304 15.35 -6.12 -32.38
CA GLY A 304 16.54 -5.33 -32.67
C GLY A 304 17.04 -4.33 -31.62
N TYR A 305 18.28 -3.89 -31.86
CA TYR A 305 19.00 -2.89 -31.05
C TYR A 305 18.74 -1.45 -31.52
N GLY A 306 18.99 -0.47 -30.65
CA GLY A 306 19.00 0.96 -31.01
C GLY A 306 18.14 1.81 -30.08
N VAL A 307 18.15 3.14 -30.27
CA VAL A 307 17.29 4.03 -29.49
C VAL A 307 15.84 3.78 -29.85
N ARG A 308 15.08 3.31 -28.87
CA ARG A 308 13.64 3.02 -28.95
C ARG A 308 12.92 3.92 -27.97
N ARG A 309 11.80 4.49 -28.38
CA ARG A 309 10.96 5.30 -27.50
C ARG A 309 9.52 4.81 -27.50
N LEU A 310 8.90 4.77 -26.34
CA LEU A 310 7.49 4.45 -26.15
C LEU A 310 6.76 5.60 -25.46
N ARG A 311 5.50 5.80 -25.84
CA ARG A 311 4.55 6.62 -25.07
C ARG A 311 3.14 6.11 -25.26
N ALA A 312 2.25 6.50 -24.36
CA ALA A 312 0.82 6.26 -24.48
C ALA A 312 0.07 7.59 -24.61
N ALA A 313 -1.05 7.58 -25.32
CA ALA A 313 -1.92 8.74 -25.46
C ALA A 313 -3.39 8.32 -25.57
N VAL A 314 -4.28 9.16 -25.04
CA VAL A 314 -5.74 8.95 -25.05
C VAL A 314 -6.39 9.94 -25.99
N TYR A 315 -7.29 9.45 -26.84
CA TYR A 315 -7.99 10.24 -27.86
C TYR A 315 -9.51 10.07 -27.76
N PRO A 316 -10.30 11.07 -28.21
CA PRO A 316 -11.69 10.85 -28.53
C PRO A 316 -11.82 9.84 -29.69
N PRO A 317 -12.91 9.05 -29.77
CA PRO A 317 -13.04 7.98 -30.76
C PRO A 317 -12.95 8.45 -32.22
N SER A 318 -13.38 9.67 -32.50
CA SER A 318 -13.43 10.25 -33.86
C SER A 318 -12.37 11.33 -34.13
N ALA A 319 -11.56 11.71 -33.14
CA ALA A 319 -10.61 12.82 -33.25
C ALA A 319 -9.19 12.40 -32.84
N THR A 320 -8.56 11.56 -33.65
CA THR A 320 -7.21 11.00 -33.39
C THR A 320 -6.06 12.00 -33.51
N TRP A 321 -6.33 13.26 -33.84
CA TRP A 321 -5.33 14.33 -33.96
C TRP A 321 -5.20 15.18 -32.70
N LEU A 322 -6.11 15.03 -31.73
CA LEU A 322 -6.11 15.76 -30.47
C LEU A 322 -6.00 14.78 -29.31
N ALA A 323 -4.78 14.58 -28.80
CA ALA A 323 -4.59 13.83 -27.57
C ALA A 323 -5.22 14.60 -26.40
N LEU A 324 -6.08 13.93 -25.64
CA LEU A 324 -6.65 14.48 -24.40
C LEU A 324 -5.65 14.40 -23.25
N SER A 325 -4.75 13.41 -23.30
CA SER A 325 -3.73 13.13 -22.30
C SER A 325 -2.67 12.23 -22.93
N GLU A 326 -1.40 12.44 -22.61
CA GLU A 326 -0.29 11.64 -23.12
C GLU A 326 0.87 11.54 -22.12
N THR A 327 1.62 10.44 -22.19
CA THR A 327 2.84 10.27 -21.40
C THR A 327 4.01 10.95 -22.08
N THR A 328 5.02 11.32 -21.30
CA THR A 328 6.32 11.69 -21.87
C THR A 328 6.96 10.45 -22.52
N PRO A 329 7.53 10.56 -23.73
CA PRO A 329 8.24 9.44 -24.34
C PRO A 329 9.37 8.93 -23.45
N ILE A 330 9.32 7.65 -23.09
CA ILE A 330 10.40 6.96 -22.38
C ILE A 330 11.37 6.34 -23.38
N THR A 331 12.64 6.23 -23.01
CA THR A 331 13.60 5.43 -23.79
C THR A 331 13.62 4.02 -23.24
N VAL A 332 13.39 3.03 -24.11
CA VAL A 332 13.43 1.63 -23.73
C VAL A 332 14.90 1.18 -23.62
N PRO A 333 15.33 0.58 -22.50
CA PRO A 333 16.68 0.03 -22.34
C PRO A 333 17.04 -0.91 -23.49
N ASN A 334 18.30 -0.99 -23.90
CA ASN A 334 18.74 -1.75 -25.08
C ASN A 334 18.78 -3.28 -24.84
N ILE A 335 17.64 -3.86 -24.47
CA ILE A 335 17.40 -5.29 -24.24
C ILE A 335 16.88 -5.95 -25.54
N VAL A 336 17.32 -7.18 -25.82
CA VAL A 336 16.78 -8.04 -26.88
C VAL A 336 15.99 -9.17 -26.25
N GLY A 337 14.82 -9.46 -26.81
CA GLY A 337 13.88 -10.44 -26.26
C GLY A 337 12.78 -9.78 -25.42
N PRO A 338 12.13 -10.55 -24.53
CA PRO A 338 11.01 -10.04 -23.74
C PRO A 338 11.49 -8.96 -22.76
N PHE A 339 10.66 -7.96 -22.55
CA PHE A 339 10.89 -6.96 -21.51
C PHE A 339 9.56 -6.49 -20.91
N PHE A 340 9.64 -6.07 -19.66
CA PHE A 340 8.56 -5.44 -18.94
C PHE A 340 8.96 -3.99 -18.67
N CYS A 341 8.07 -3.03 -18.88
CA CYS A 341 8.43 -1.62 -18.66
C CYS A 341 7.25 -0.73 -18.29
N GLU A 342 7.52 0.28 -17.47
CA GLU A 342 6.56 1.34 -17.18
C GLU A 342 6.59 2.39 -18.30
N VAL A 343 5.51 2.50 -19.08
CA VAL A 343 5.35 3.49 -20.17
C VAL A 343 5.04 4.89 -19.65
N GLY A 344 4.57 4.97 -18.40
CA GLY A 344 4.27 6.20 -17.67
C GLY A 344 2.92 6.16 -16.98
N THR A 345 2.46 7.31 -16.49
CA THR A 345 1.19 7.44 -15.78
C THR A 345 0.22 8.31 -16.57
N LEU A 346 -1.05 7.87 -16.71
CA LEU A 346 -2.12 8.63 -17.36
C LEU A 346 -3.38 8.69 -16.52
N ARG A 347 -4.15 9.77 -16.65
CA ARG A 347 -5.57 9.78 -16.32
C ARG A 347 -6.36 9.34 -17.55
N LEU A 348 -6.83 8.09 -17.52
CA LEU A 348 -7.54 7.48 -18.66
C LEU A 348 -8.94 8.06 -18.85
N ALA A 349 -9.58 8.49 -17.76
CA ALA A 349 -10.76 9.36 -17.79
C ALA A 349 -10.36 10.72 -17.17
N PRO A 350 -10.00 11.75 -17.95
CA PRO A 350 -9.44 12.99 -17.39
C PRO A 350 -10.39 13.71 -16.42
N GLN A 351 -11.69 13.40 -16.45
CA GLN A 351 -12.70 13.86 -15.51
C GLN A 351 -13.55 12.67 -15.04
N ALA A 352 -13.92 12.65 -13.76
CA ALA A 352 -14.90 11.70 -13.24
C ALA A 352 -16.29 12.11 -13.71
N LEU A 353 -16.77 11.46 -14.78
CA LEU A 353 -18.07 11.72 -15.37
C LEU A 353 -19.03 10.57 -15.04
N THR A 354 -20.31 10.88 -14.83
CA THR A 354 -21.36 9.89 -14.59
C THR A 354 -21.73 9.08 -15.84
N SER A 355 -21.49 9.65 -17.03
CA SER A 355 -21.70 8.99 -18.32
C SER A 355 -20.60 9.44 -19.29
N PRO A 356 -19.37 8.90 -19.16
CA PRO A 356 -18.28 9.26 -20.05
C PRO A 356 -18.54 8.69 -21.45
N ALA A 357 -18.20 9.46 -22.49
CA ALA A 357 -18.12 8.92 -23.84
C ALA A 357 -16.91 7.97 -23.94
N PRO A 358 -16.96 6.92 -24.79
CA PRO A 358 -15.82 6.04 -25.01
C PRO A 358 -14.58 6.83 -25.44
N LEU A 359 -13.40 6.30 -25.13
CA LEU A 359 -12.11 6.84 -25.52
C LEU A 359 -11.25 5.76 -26.16
N THR A 360 -10.19 6.17 -26.84
CA THR A 360 -9.19 5.24 -27.39
C THR A 360 -7.86 5.49 -26.70
N LEU A 361 -7.33 4.47 -26.02
CA LEU A 361 -5.96 4.46 -25.52
C LEU A 361 -5.06 3.89 -26.63
N SER A 362 -4.02 4.62 -27.00
CA SER A 362 -3.10 4.23 -28.06
C SER A 362 -1.67 4.21 -27.53
N LEU A 363 -0.96 3.12 -27.80
CA LEU A 363 0.50 3.02 -27.62
C LEU A 363 1.18 3.49 -28.90
N TYR A 364 2.23 4.28 -28.75
CA TYR A 364 3.05 4.76 -29.85
C TYR A 364 4.52 4.41 -29.60
N GLY A 365 5.26 4.27 -30.70
CA GLY A 365 6.68 4.01 -30.64
C GLY A 365 7.47 4.51 -31.83
N SER A 366 8.73 4.83 -31.57
CA SER A 366 9.72 5.20 -32.58
C SER A 366 11.04 4.49 -32.32
N ARG A 367 11.76 4.18 -33.39
CA ARG A 367 13.10 3.58 -33.34
C ARG A 367 13.97 4.16 -34.46
N GLU A 368 15.29 4.23 -34.28
CA GLU A 368 16.21 4.69 -35.32
C GLU A 368 16.08 3.94 -36.66
N THR A 369 15.76 2.65 -36.60
CA THR A 369 15.46 1.80 -37.76
C THR A 369 14.16 1.03 -37.50
N ALA A 370 13.34 0.83 -38.52
CA ALA A 370 12.14 -0.02 -38.42
C ALA A 370 12.47 -1.40 -37.81
N GLY A 371 11.52 -1.97 -37.08
CA GLY A 371 11.61 -3.31 -36.50
C GLY A 371 10.26 -3.81 -36.02
N ASP A 372 10.22 -5.07 -35.64
CA ASP A 372 9.00 -5.73 -35.18
C ASP A 372 8.99 -5.83 -33.66
N LEU A 373 7.79 -5.79 -33.08
CA LEU A 373 7.56 -6.16 -31.68
C LEU A 373 6.29 -6.98 -31.54
N ALA A 374 6.27 -7.85 -30.54
CA ALA A 374 5.07 -8.56 -30.09
C ALA A 374 4.71 -8.10 -28.68
N ILE A 375 3.50 -7.59 -28.49
CA ILE A 375 2.99 -7.16 -27.19
C ILE A 375 2.05 -8.24 -26.67
N ASP A 376 2.23 -8.58 -25.41
CA ASP A 376 1.32 -9.46 -24.68
C ASP A 376 0.16 -8.64 -24.13
N PHE A 377 0.40 -7.77 -23.14
CA PHE A 377 -0.65 -6.90 -22.59
C PHE A 377 -0.10 -5.54 -22.15
N LEU A 378 -1.03 -4.63 -21.87
CA LEU A 378 -0.80 -3.40 -21.13
C LEU A 378 -1.60 -3.42 -19.81
N ALA A 379 -0.90 -3.48 -18.68
CA ALA A 379 -1.51 -3.41 -17.35
C ALA A 379 -1.75 -1.96 -16.95
N LEU A 380 -2.99 -1.68 -16.55
CA LEU A 380 -3.47 -0.43 -15.99
C LEU A 380 -3.45 -0.54 -14.47
N MET A 381 -2.31 -0.23 -13.86
CA MET A 381 -2.13 -0.32 -12.42
C MET A 381 -2.64 0.96 -11.75
N PRO A 382 -3.68 0.92 -10.90
CA PRO A 382 -4.18 2.13 -10.27
C PRO A 382 -3.13 2.74 -9.34
N ALA A 383 -3.01 4.07 -9.36
CA ALA A 383 -2.01 4.81 -8.60
C ALA A 383 -2.58 5.51 -7.35
N ASP A 384 -3.73 5.06 -6.82
CA ASP A 384 -4.25 5.56 -5.54
C ASP A 384 -3.33 5.15 -4.38
N GLY A 385 -2.75 3.96 -4.48
CA GLY A 385 -1.56 3.52 -3.76
C GLY A 385 -0.61 2.83 -4.74
N TRP A 386 0.69 3.08 -4.62
CA TRP A 386 1.70 2.53 -5.52
C TRP A 386 2.95 2.16 -4.74
N ARG A 387 3.32 0.88 -4.81
CA ARG A 387 4.45 0.31 -4.09
C ARG A 387 5.23 -0.60 -5.03
N VAL A 388 6.54 -0.43 -5.06
CA VAL A 388 7.44 -1.29 -5.84
C VAL A 388 8.46 -1.90 -4.89
N LEU A 389 8.62 -3.22 -4.92
CA LEU A 389 9.61 -3.95 -4.13
C LEU A 389 10.60 -4.58 -5.10
N ALA A 390 11.88 -4.21 -5.06
CA ALA A 390 12.87 -4.79 -5.95
C ALA A 390 14.04 -5.38 -5.19
N SER A 391 14.57 -6.47 -5.72
CA SER A 391 15.81 -7.02 -5.20
C SER A 391 16.97 -6.05 -5.46
N TYR A 392 17.94 -6.05 -4.55
CA TYR A 392 19.09 -5.15 -4.59
C TYR A 392 20.03 -5.46 -5.77
N SER A 393 19.98 -6.67 -6.33
CA SER A 393 20.82 -7.06 -7.45
C SER A 393 20.10 -7.99 -8.40
N GLU A 394 20.51 -7.95 -9.66
CA GLU A 394 20.00 -8.80 -10.74
C GLU A 394 20.18 -10.30 -10.47
N GLY A 395 21.02 -10.70 -9.51
CA GLY A 395 21.25 -12.09 -9.15
C GLY A 395 20.43 -12.61 -7.96
N VAL A 396 19.48 -11.82 -7.46
CA VAL A 396 18.73 -12.12 -6.24
C VAL A 396 17.23 -12.03 -6.49
N GLY A 397 16.46 -12.93 -5.89
CA GLY A 397 15.00 -12.99 -5.92
C GLY A 397 14.50 -14.07 -4.97
N LEU A 398 13.19 -14.32 -4.96
CA LEU A 398 12.62 -15.39 -4.13
C LEU A 398 12.72 -16.75 -4.82
N GLU A 399 13.10 -17.77 -4.06
CA GLU A 399 12.93 -19.18 -4.44
C GLU A 399 11.51 -19.70 -4.14
N PRO A 400 11.05 -20.78 -4.80
CA PRO A 400 9.83 -21.48 -4.41
C PRO A 400 9.78 -21.78 -2.91
N GLY A 401 8.71 -21.35 -2.25
CA GLY A 401 8.50 -21.50 -0.81
C GLY A 401 9.10 -20.40 0.05
N GLU A 402 9.84 -19.43 -0.52
CA GLU A 402 10.29 -18.25 0.21
C GLU A 402 9.20 -17.17 0.32
N MET A 403 9.32 -16.29 1.31
CA MET A 403 8.39 -15.20 1.53
C MET A 403 9.07 -13.84 1.41
N LEU A 404 8.36 -12.84 0.90
CA LEU A 404 8.69 -11.43 0.99
C LEU A 404 7.67 -10.72 1.88
N TYR A 405 8.16 -10.01 2.88
CA TYR A 405 7.35 -9.22 3.81
C TYR A 405 7.60 -7.72 3.60
N ASP A 406 6.59 -6.97 3.16
CA ASP A 406 6.55 -5.50 3.20
C ASP A 406 5.70 -5.08 4.39
N GLN A 407 6.34 -4.58 5.46
CA GLN A 407 5.70 -4.25 6.73
C GLN A 407 5.89 -2.77 7.09
N PRO A 408 5.27 -1.85 6.34
CA PRO A 408 5.37 -0.42 6.61
C PRO A 408 4.82 -0.01 7.98
N SER A 409 4.00 -0.84 8.64
CA SER A 409 3.55 -0.56 10.01
C SER A 409 4.71 -0.56 11.03
N THR A 410 5.75 -1.36 10.77
CA THR A 410 6.95 -1.48 11.63
C THR A 410 8.22 -0.94 10.97
N GLY A 411 8.15 -0.63 9.67
CA GLY A 411 9.28 -0.12 8.88
C GLY A 411 10.22 -1.21 8.37
N HIS A 412 9.78 -2.46 8.33
CA HIS A 412 10.60 -3.58 7.85
C HIS A 412 10.23 -4.00 6.43
N LEU A 413 11.25 -4.38 5.65
CA LEU A 413 11.13 -5.06 4.38
C LEU A 413 12.20 -6.15 4.34
N TYR A 414 11.80 -7.40 4.22
CA TYR A 414 12.74 -8.53 4.24
C TYR A 414 12.15 -9.76 3.55
N ALA A 415 13.04 -10.61 3.05
CA ALA A 415 12.71 -11.96 2.62
C ALA A 415 12.94 -12.95 3.75
N HIS A 416 12.09 -13.96 3.87
CA HIS A 416 12.26 -15.10 4.76
C HIS A 416 12.54 -16.35 3.95
N MET A 417 13.70 -16.95 4.23
CA MET A 417 14.17 -18.19 3.63
C MET A 417 13.97 -19.35 4.61
N PRO A 418 13.04 -20.28 4.36
CA PRO A 418 12.80 -21.42 5.25
C PRO A 418 14.08 -22.20 5.53
N GLY A 419 14.39 -22.40 6.81
CA GLY A 419 15.59 -23.12 7.25
C GLY A 419 16.88 -22.28 7.27
N VAL A 420 16.85 -21.03 6.80
CA VAL A 420 17.99 -20.10 6.84
C VAL A 420 17.70 -18.91 7.75
N GLY A 421 16.60 -18.18 7.52
CA GLY A 421 16.22 -16.99 8.30
C GLY A 421 15.84 -15.78 7.44
N ASP A 422 15.87 -14.60 8.05
CA ASP A 422 15.44 -13.34 7.44
C ASP A 422 16.61 -12.57 6.80
N LEU A 423 16.40 -12.01 5.61
CA LEU A 423 17.40 -11.25 4.86
C LEU A 423 16.82 -9.97 4.24
N GLY A 424 17.56 -8.86 4.35
CA GLY A 424 17.15 -7.53 3.88
C GLY A 424 17.74 -7.16 2.52
N TYR A 425 17.58 -7.99 1.48
CA TYR A 425 18.09 -7.69 0.14
C TYR A 425 17.03 -7.12 -0.83
N PHE A 426 15.86 -6.74 -0.33
CA PHE A 426 14.86 -5.98 -1.08
C PHE A 426 14.87 -4.51 -0.66
N THR A 427 14.62 -3.65 -1.63
CA THR A 427 14.36 -2.22 -1.42
C THR A 427 12.96 -1.87 -1.90
N ALA A 428 12.48 -0.71 -1.49
CA ALA A 428 11.11 -0.30 -1.72
C ALA A 428 11.04 1.13 -2.27
N TRP A 429 10.20 1.32 -3.28
CA TRP A 429 9.85 2.64 -3.80
C TRP A 429 8.34 2.86 -3.76
N GLY A 430 7.94 4.13 -3.78
CA GLY A 430 6.54 4.51 -3.59
C GLY A 430 6.11 4.51 -2.12
N ALA A 431 4.89 4.98 -1.90
CA ALA A 431 4.31 5.07 -0.56
C ALA A 431 3.78 3.70 -0.12
N PRO A 432 3.71 3.43 1.20
CA PRO A 432 2.99 2.27 1.72
C PRO A 432 1.58 2.17 1.15
N ILE A 433 1.14 0.93 0.89
CA ILE A 433 -0.26 0.66 0.60
C ILE A 433 -1.08 0.97 1.86
N MET A 434 -2.16 1.74 1.70
CA MET A 434 -2.99 2.21 2.81
C MET A 434 -4.40 1.63 2.67
N LEU A 435 -4.87 0.84 3.63
CA LEU A 435 -6.21 0.29 3.64
C LEU A 435 -7.20 1.35 4.16
N TRP A 436 -8.25 1.61 3.40
CA TRP A 436 -9.26 2.63 3.71
C TRP A 436 -10.53 1.98 4.30
N PRO A 437 -10.95 2.38 5.52
CA PRO A 437 -12.23 1.95 6.05
C PRO A 437 -13.41 2.42 5.19
N GLY A 438 -14.43 1.58 5.09
CA GLY A 438 -15.67 1.94 4.41
C GLY A 438 -15.53 2.02 2.88
N ARG A 439 -14.62 1.24 2.29
CA ARG A 439 -14.39 1.19 0.83
C ARG A 439 -13.99 -0.20 0.34
N THR A 440 -14.62 -0.62 -0.75
CA THR A 440 -14.07 -1.72 -1.56
C THR A 440 -12.80 -1.22 -2.22
N GLN A 441 -11.74 -2.01 -2.12
CA GLN A 441 -10.42 -1.68 -2.64
C GLN A 441 -9.75 -2.95 -3.16
N ARG A 442 -8.93 -2.81 -4.21
CA ARG A 442 -8.27 -3.94 -4.88
C ARG A 442 -6.78 -3.67 -5.00
N LEU A 443 -5.99 -4.69 -4.70
CA LEU A 443 -4.54 -4.70 -4.89
C LEU A 443 -4.23 -5.55 -6.12
N TYR A 444 -3.48 -4.99 -7.06
CA TYR A 444 -3.05 -5.64 -8.30
C TYR A 444 -1.54 -5.86 -8.22
N PHE A 445 -1.07 -6.98 -8.75
CA PHE A 445 0.30 -7.43 -8.62
C PHE A 445 0.87 -7.80 -9.98
N GLN A 446 2.07 -7.31 -10.27
CA GLN A 446 2.84 -7.69 -11.45
C GLN A 446 4.27 -7.94 -11.02
N VAL A 447 4.89 -9.01 -11.52
CA VAL A 447 6.25 -9.42 -11.15
C VAL A 447 7.11 -9.52 -12.40
N GLU A 448 8.17 -8.71 -12.40
CA GLU A 448 9.23 -8.77 -13.38
C GLU A 448 10.41 -9.59 -12.85
N ASN A 449 11.12 -10.28 -13.74
CA ASN A 449 12.33 -11.04 -13.43
C ASN A 449 13.26 -11.15 -14.65
N ASN A 450 14.50 -11.56 -14.47
CA ASN A 450 15.47 -11.63 -15.58
C ASN A 450 15.38 -12.89 -16.47
N VAL A 451 14.44 -13.81 -16.23
CA VAL A 451 14.33 -15.08 -16.98
C VAL A 451 13.45 -14.92 -18.22
N ASP A 452 12.27 -14.32 -18.07
CA ASP A 452 11.33 -14.07 -19.18
C ASP A 452 10.81 -12.62 -19.18
N SER A 453 11.48 -11.72 -18.44
CA SER A 453 11.00 -10.37 -18.05
C SER A 453 9.73 -10.38 -17.20
N HIS A 454 8.84 -11.34 -17.39
CA HIS A 454 7.57 -11.48 -16.73
C HIS A 454 7.06 -12.90 -17.04
N GLN A 455 7.15 -13.81 -16.07
CA GLN A 455 6.74 -15.20 -16.24
C GLN A 455 5.30 -15.37 -15.78
N ILE A 456 4.36 -15.59 -16.71
CA ILE A 456 2.92 -15.64 -16.39
C ILE A 456 2.54 -16.81 -15.46
N ALA A 457 3.26 -17.94 -15.56
CA ALA A 457 2.99 -19.14 -14.76
C ALA A 457 3.47 -19.02 -13.30
N MET A 458 4.09 -17.90 -12.95
CA MET A 458 4.55 -17.63 -11.61
C MET A 458 3.38 -17.34 -10.68
N THR A 459 3.41 -17.91 -9.48
CA THR A 459 2.34 -17.75 -8.51
C THR A 459 2.87 -17.34 -7.15
N HIS A 460 2.08 -16.51 -6.46
CA HIS A 460 2.34 -16.15 -5.08
C HIS A 460 1.08 -16.29 -4.25
N THR A 461 1.20 -16.71 -2.99
CA THR A 461 0.15 -16.49 -2.00
C THR A 461 0.32 -15.11 -1.38
N VAL A 462 -0.71 -14.28 -1.47
CA VAL A 462 -0.79 -12.94 -0.86
C VAL A 462 -1.52 -13.03 0.46
N ARG A 463 -0.96 -12.42 1.51
CA ARG A 463 -1.69 -12.12 2.75
C ARG A 463 -1.53 -10.65 3.08
N VAL A 464 -2.59 -10.06 3.62
CA VAL A 464 -2.61 -8.65 4.01
C VAL A 464 -3.02 -8.54 5.46
N TRP A 465 -2.23 -7.84 6.24
CA TRP A 465 -2.47 -7.60 7.66
C TRP A 465 -2.55 -6.11 7.96
N PHE A 466 -3.29 -5.77 9.00
CA PHE A 466 -3.48 -4.38 9.42
C PHE A 466 -3.95 -4.28 10.86
N ALA A 467 -3.83 -3.07 11.43
CA ALA A 467 -4.52 -2.70 12.66
C ALA A 467 -5.52 -1.56 12.36
N PRO A 468 -6.82 -1.70 12.72
CA PRO A 468 -7.80 -0.65 12.46
C PRO A 468 -7.46 0.63 13.22
N ARG A 469 -7.82 1.81 12.70
CA ARG A 469 -7.49 3.09 13.33
C ARG A 469 -8.70 3.96 13.64
N ARG A 470 -8.68 4.61 14.82
CA ARG A 470 -9.67 5.64 15.24
C ARG A 470 -9.00 6.87 15.87
N LEU A 471 -9.72 7.99 15.94
CA LEU A 471 -9.17 9.27 16.42
C LEU A 471 -9.13 9.40 17.95
N THR A 472 -10.13 8.83 18.62
CA THR A 472 -10.26 8.83 20.08
C THR A 472 -10.87 7.52 20.54
N ILE A 473 -10.70 7.22 21.83
CA ILE A 473 -11.44 6.16 22.53
C ILE A 473 -12.82 6.63 22.98
#